data_AF-A0AAJ3MD70-F1
#
_entry.id   AF-A0AAJ3MD70-F1
#
_cell.length_a   1.000
_cell.length_b   1.000
_cell.length_c   1.000
_cell.angle_alpha   90.00
_cell.angle_beta   90.00
_cell.angle_gamma   90.00
#
_symmetry.space_group_name_H-M   'P 1'
#
loop_
_entity.id
_entity.type
_entity.pdbx_description
1 polymer ?
#
loop_
_entity_poly.entity_id
_entity_poly.type
_entity_poly.pdbx_seq_one_letter_code
_entity_poly.pdbx_strand_id
1 'polypeptide(L)'
;MKYLKDCPEPGMGTWYFEIDSDGIAYRQIVIQDDGTYIASNRKHEQYHFLLAEKAIDDTEPYYTKITKKEFEEVWSNYLHTLNQEWHQIKNALPVGTKVKGYIEVFFPQGTLIHIFQHHAVGLSDTRTYEEKTPSEWMYPKHEVTAIVKGYDEVNQWVILDQTQVLKNQFAG
;
A
#
# COMPACT_ATOMS: atom_id res chain seq x y z
N MET A 1 3.28 16.22 6.07
CA MET A 1 2.09 15.37 6.21
C MET A 1 1.13 15.99 7.20
N LYS A 2 -0.17 15.93 6.90
CA LYS A 2 -1.30 16.22 7.77
C LYS A 2 -1.99 14.89 8.11
N TYR A 3 -2.68 14.84 9.23
CA TYR A 3 -3.35 13.64 9.72
C TYR A 3 -4.79 13.96 10.08
N LEU A 4 -5.71 13.17 9.53
CA LEU A 4 -7.15 13.39 9.66
C LEU A 4 -7.83 12.11 10.12
N LYS A 5 -8.96 12.26 10.80
CA LYS A 5 -9.94 11.19 11.00
C LYS A 5 -11.33 11.66 10.58
N ASP A 6 -12.14 10.71 10.14
CA ASP A 6 -13.56 10.89 9.84
C ASP A 6 -14.38 9.76 10.47
N CYS A 7 -15.56 10.10 10.96
CA CYS A 7 -16.52 9.17 11.54
C CYS A 7 -17.90 9.51 10.96
N PRO A 8 -18.17 9.10 9.72
CA PRO A 8 -19.30 9.63 8.95
C PRO A 8 -20.64 9.20 9.54
N GLU A 9 -20.86 7.89 9.75
CA GLU A 9 -22.10 7.34 10.32
C GLU A 9 -21.84 6.02 11.08
N PRO A 10 -22.68 5.65 12.06
CA PRO A 10 -22.66 4.32 12.66
C PRO A 10 -22.80 3.22 11.58
N GLY A 11 -21.94 2.21 11.62
CA GLY A 11 -21.86 1.14 10.61
C GLY A 11 -20.80 1.33 9.53
N MET A 12 -20.22 2.54 9.41
CA MET A 12 -19.24 2.87 8.35
C MET A 12 -17.78 2.81 8.83
N GLY A 13 -17.57 2.57 10.13
CA GLY A 13 -16.25 2.58 10.76
C GLY A 13 -15.64 3.97 10.90
N THR A 14 -14.49 4.04 11.58
CA THR A 14 -13.68 5.25 11.69
C THR A 14 -12.54 5.23 10.70
N TRP A 15 -12.46 6.27 9.87
CA TRP A 15 -11.46 6.42 8.82
C TRP A 15 -10.32 7.29 9.32
N TYR A 16 -9.10 6.93 8.96
CA TYR A 16 -7.88 7.67 9.29
C TYR A 16 -7.06 7.87 8.03
N PHE A 17 -6.51 9.08 7.86
CA PHE A 17 -5.75 9.46 6.68
C PHE A 17 -4.43 10.14 7.06
N GLU A 18 -3.35 9.75 6.38
CA GLU A 18 -2.12 10.53 6.27
C GLU A 18 -2.06 11.12 4.87
N ILE A 19 -2.08 12.45 4.78
CA ILE A 19 -2.07 13.19 3.52
C ILE A 19 -0.90 14.18 3.45
N ASP A 20 -0.51 14.60 2.25
CA ASP A 20 0.46 15.69 2.07
C ASP A 20 -0.19 17.09 2.15
N SER A 21 0.51 18.12 1.69
CA SER A 21 -0.04 19.49 1.65
C SER A 21 -1.14 19.68 0.63
N ASP A 22 -1.15 18.87 -0.42
CA ASP A 22 -2.02 18.97 -1.59
C ASP A 22 -3.24 18.04 -1.47
N GLY A 23 -3.36 17.35 -0.33
CA GLY A 23 -4.46 16.45 -0.03
C GLY A 23 -4.26 15.02 -0.52
N ILE A 24 -3.09 14.69 -1.09
CA ILE A 24 -2.82 13.35 -1.61
C ILE A 24 -2.60 12.39 -0.45
N ALA A 25 -3.38 11.31 -0.41
CA ALA A 25 -3.29 10.29 0.62
C ALA A 25 -2.09 9.36 0.39
N TYR A 26 -1.31 9.13 1.44
CA TYR A 26 -0.21 8.17 1.47
C TYR A 26 -0.59 6.93 2.27
N ARG A 27 -1.21 7.09 3.43
CA ARG A 27 -1.74 5.97 4.22
C ARG A 27 -3.19 6.21 4.57
N GLN A 28 -3.96 5.14 4.54
CA GLN A 28 -5.36 5.16 4.93
C GLN A 28 -5.70 3.87 5.65
N ILE A 29 -6.47 3.98 6.73
CA ILE A 29 -6.97 2.83 7.47
C ILE A 29 -8.38 3.10 7.97
N VAL A 30 -9.24 2.08 7.87
CA VAL A 30 -10.59 2.08 8.41
C VAL A 30 -10.66 1.03 9.49
N ILE A 31 -11.14 1.43 10.66
CA ILE A 31 -11.52 0.51 11.74
C ILE A 31 -13.02 0.36 11.66
N GLN A 32 -13.50 -0.82 11.26
CA GLN A 32 -14.93 -1.12 11.21
C GLN A 32 -15.51 -1.27 12.63
N ASP A 33 -16.83 -1.18 12.75
CA ASP A 33 -17.54 -1.26 14.02
C ASP A 33 -17.34 -2.61 14.74
N ASP A 34 -17.04 -3.68 13.99
CA ASP A 34 -16.70 -5.00 14.53
C ASP A 34 -15.22 -5.13 14.97
N GLY A 35 -14.43 -4.06 14.82
CA GLY A 35 -13.02 -4.00 15.16
C GLY A 35 -12.07 -4.51 14.08
N THR A 36 -12.58 -4.89 12.90
CA THR A 36 -11.73 -5.29 11.77
C THR A 36 -11.07 -4.07 11.11
N TYR A 37 -9.91 -4.30 10.49
CA TYR A 37 -9.12 -3.26 9.83
C TYR A 37 -9.13 -3.44 8.32
N ILE A 38 -9.29 -2.33 7.60
CA ILE A 38 -9.03 -2.24 6.16
C ILE A 38 -7.99 -1.15 5.96
N ALA A 39 -6.79 -1.51 5.51
CA ALA A 39 -5.66 -0.58 5.40
C ALA A 39 -5.09 -0.54 3.98
N SER A 40 -4.53 0.62 3.63
CA SER A 40 -3.98 0.90 2.30
C SER A 40 -2.73 0.10 1.96
N ASN A 41 -2.05 -0.51 2.92
CA ASN A 41 -0.80 -1.24 2.67
C ASN A 41 -1.01 -2.66 2.16
N ARG A 42 -2.22 -3.21 2.21
CA ARG A 42 -2.48 -4.59 1.76
C ARG A 42 -3.80 -4.68 1.02
N LYS A 43 -3.93 -5.75 0.23
CA LYS A 43 -5.16 -6.07 -0.48
C LYS A 43 -6.18 -6.62 0.51
N HIS A 44 -7.33 -5.96 0.61
CA HIS A 44 -8.52 -6.50 1.23
C HIS A 44 -9.30 -7.36 0.23
N GLU A 45 -9.88 -8.47 0.67
CA GLU A 45 -10.58 -9.41 -0.23
C GLU A 45 -11.75 -8.76 -0.97
N GLN A 46 -12.54 -7.94 -0.26
CA GLN A 46 -13.73 -7.30 -0.82
C GLN A 46 -13.47 -5.92 -1.45
N TYR A 47 -12.53 -5.15 -0.90
CA TYR A 47 -12.36 -3.72 -1.22
C TYR A 47 -11.03 -3.44 -1.93
N HIS A 48 -10.24 -4.48 -2.21
CA HIS A 48 -8.94 -4.37 -2.82
C HIS A 48 -8.00 -3.45 -2.01
N PHE A 49 -7.25 -2.54 -2.65
CA PHE A 49 -6.40 -1.55 -1.98
C PHE A 49 -7.24 -0.32 -1.67
N LEU A 50 -7.27 0.08 -0.40
CA LEU A 50 -8.05 1.23 0.04
C LEU A 50 -7.16 2.46 0.22
N LEU A 51 -7.04 3.29 -0.81
CA LEU A 51 -6.38 4.59 -0.74
C LEU A 51 -7.21 5.62 -1.54
N ALA A 52 -7.41 6.81 -0.97
CA ALA A 52 -8.17 7.86 -1.63
C ALA A 52 -7.55 8.25 -2.98
N GLU A 53 -8.31 8.10 -4.07
CA GLU A 53 -7.87 8.45 -5.43
C GLU A 53 -7.91 9.97 -5.69
N LYS A 54 -8.73 10.69 -4.94
CA LYS A 54 -8.87 12.15 -5.04
C LYS A 54 -8.20 12.82 -3.85
N ALA A 55 -7.68 14.01 -4.09
CA ALA A 55 -7.16 14.88 -3.04
C ALA A 55 -8.25 15.14 -1.98
N ILE A 56 -7.86 14.99 -0.71
CA ILE A 56 -8.70 15.24 0.45
C ILE A 56 -8.59 16.71 0.83
N ASP A 57 -9.73 17.39 0.87
CA ASP A 57 -9.83 18.76 1.37
C ASP A 57 -9.88 18.75 2.90
N ASP A 58 -8.75 19.10 3.54
CA ASP A 58 -8.62 19.13 5.01
C ASP A 58 -9.29 20.35 5.67
N THR A 59 -10.01 21.17 4.89
CA THR A 59 -10.84 22.27 5.39
C THR A 59 -12.29 21.89 5.59
N GLU A 60 -12.71 20.73 5.05
CA GLU A 60 -14.05 20.21 5.21
C GLU A 60 -14.39 19.93 6.69
N PRO A 61 -15.57 20.33 7.18
CA PRO A 61 -15.87 20.36 8.61
C PRO A 61 -16.08 18.98 9.24
N TYR A 62 -16.29 17.93 8.43
CA TYR A 62 -16.44 16.56 8.92
C TYR A 62 -15.09 15.90 9.27
N TYR A 63 -13.98 16.42 8.76
CA TYR A 63 -12.66 15.92 9.16
C TYR A 63 -12.22 16.49 10.50
N THR A 64 -11.83 15.61 11.41
CA THR A 64 -11.13 15.98 12.63
C THR A 64 -9.62 15.87 12.41
N LYS A 65 -8.89 16.97 12.62
CA LYS A 65 -7.43 16.97 12.62
C LYS A 65 -6.91 16.22 13.84
N ILE A 66 -6.02 15.26 13.59
CA ILE A 66 -5.37 14.48 14.65
C ILE A 66 -3.87 14.71 14.59
N THR A 67 -3.18 14.31 15.64
CA THR A 67 -1.72 14.30 15.67
C THR A 67 -1.17 13.13 14.89
N LYS A 68 0.07 13.26 14.41
CA LYS A 68 0.83 12.12 13.86
C LYS A 68 0.84 10.94 14.82
N LYS A 69 1.03 11.21 16.12
CA LYS A 69 1.15 10.16 17.14
C LYS A 69 -0.12 9.31 17.21
N GLU A 70 -1.30 9.93 17.22
CA GLU A 70 -2.58 9.22 17.23
C GLU A 70 -2.75 8.33 15.99
N PHE A 71 -2.38 8.83 14.80
CA PHE A 71 -2.42 8.04 13.57
C PHE A 71 -1.48 6.83 13.65
N GLU A 72 -0.23 7.04 14.08
CA GLU A 72 0.77 5.97 14.16
C GLU A 72 0.41 4.91 15.23
N GLU A 73 -0.28 5.29 16.31
CA GLU A 73 -0.81 4.33 17.29
C GLU A 73 -1.84 3.40 16.63
N VAL A 74 -2.78 3.93 15.86
CA VAL A 74 -3.75 3.11 15.11
C VAL A 74 -3.04 2.22 14.08
N TRP A 75 -2.14 2.81 13.30
CA TRP A 75 -1.42 2.11 12.26
C TRP A 75 -0.55 0.98 12.81
N SER A 76 0.23 1.24 13.86
CA SER A 76 1.11 0.25 14.49
C SER A 76 0.34 -0.88 15.17
N ASN A 77 -0.82 -0.60 15.79
CA ASN A 77 -1.70 -1.63 16.35
C ASN A 77 -2.18 -2.59 15.27
N TYR A 78 -2.59 -2.07 14.11
CA TYR A 78 -2.95 -2.87 12.96
C TYR A 78 -1.77 -3.73 12.47
N LEU A 79 -0.59 -3.14 12.25
CA LEU A 79 0.59 -3.89 11.80
C LEU A 79 1.01 -4.99 12.78
N HIS A 80 0.80 -4.78 14.08
CA HIS A 80 1.09 -5.78 15.10
C HIS A 80 0.31 -7.07 14.87
N THR A 81 -0.93 -6.98 14.41
CA THR A 81 -1.76 -8.16 14.06
C THR A 81 -1.16 -8.99 12.92
N LEU A 82 -0.29 -8.40 12.11
CA LEU A 82 0.32 -8.99 10.93
C LEU A 82 1.78 -9.41 11.12
N ASN A 83 2.38 -9.15 12.29
CA ASN A 83 3.81 -9.34 12.51
C ASN A 83 4.28 -10.77 12.22
N GLN A 84 3.50 -11.78 12.59
CA GLN A 84 3.87 -13.18 12.34
C GLN A 84 3.99 -13.46 10.84
N GLU A 85 3.01 -13.02 10.04
CA GLU A 85 3.03 -13.17 8.59
C GLU A 85 4.17 -12.35 7.97
N TRP A 86 4.38 -11.13 8.46
CA TRP A 86 5.46 -10.27 8.00
C TRP A 86 6.84 -10.89 8.22
N HIS A 87 7.08 -11.53 9.38
CA HIS A 87 8.31 -12.26 9.64
C HIS A 87 8.49 -13.46 8.68
N GLN A 88 7.41 -14.17 8.34
CA GLN A 88 7.47 -15.27 7.37
C GLN A 88 7.84 -14.76 5.98
N ILE A 89 7.25 -13.65 5.54
CA ILE A 89 7.57 -13.01 4.26
C ILE A 89 9.05 -12.63 4.20
N LYS A 90 9.59 -11.96 5.23
CA LYS A 90 11.00 -11.56 5.26
C LYS A 90 11.96 -12.76 5.24
N ASN A 91 11.61 -13.84 5.92
CA ASN A 91 12.41 -15.07 5.90
C ASN A 91 12.39 -15.76 4.53
N ALA A 92 11.25 -15.75 3.84
CA ALA A 92 11.09 -16.36 2.52
C ALA A 92 11.70 -15.50 1.39
N LEU A 93 11.76 -14.18 1.59
CA LEU A 93 12.20 -13.21 0.59
C LEU A 93 13.38 -12.37 1.13
N PRO A 94 14.56 -12.97 1.43
CA PRO A 94 15.74 -12.22 1.85
C PRO A 94 16.24 -11.26 0.76
N VAL A 95 16.96 -10.22 1.16
CA VAL A 95 17.61 -9.28 0.23
C VAL A 95 18.46 -10.04 -0.81
N GLY A 96 18.34 -9.63 -2.07
CA GLY A 96 18.97 -10.30 -3.22
C GLY A 96 18.10 -11.37 -3.89
N THR A 97 16.98 -11.75 -3.28
CA THR A 97 16.02 -12.69 -3.88
C THR A 97 15.41 -12.11 -5.15
N LYS A 98 15.41 -12.88 -6.23
CA LYS A 98 14.66 -12.56 -7.45
C LYS A 98 13.20 -12.96 -7.25
N VAL A 99 12.29 -12.03 -7.52
CA VAL A 99 10.85 -12.23 -7.37
C VAL A 99 10.13 -12.09 -8.70
N LYS A 100 8.97 -12.73 -8.79
CA LYS A 100 7.99 -12.56 -9.87
C LYS A 100 6.66 -12.13 -9.27
N GLY A 101 5.96 -11.31 -10.02
CA GLY A 101 4.67 -10.77 -9.59
C GLY A 101 3.92 -10.12 -10.73
N TYR A 102 2.97 -9.27 -10.39
CA TYR A 102 2.32 -8.38 -11.35
C TYR A 102 2.03 -7.02 -10.72
N ILE A 103 1.87 -6.01 -11.58
CA ILE A 103 1.46 -4.66 -11.16
C ILE A 103 0.07 -4.77 -10.54
N GLU A 104 -0.05 -4.37 -9.28
CA GLU A 104 -1.30 -4.40 -8.55
C GLU A 104 -2.00 -3.05 -8.64
N VAL A 105 -1.28 -1.97 -8.30
CA VAL A 105 -1.79 -0.60 -8.31
C VAL A 105 -0.64 0.41 -8.32
N PHE A 106 -0.89 1.61 -8.80
CA PHE A 106 0.03 2.75 -8.73
C PHE A 106 -0.37 3.68 -7.59
N PHE A 107 0.53 3.87 -6.64
CA PHE A 107 0.36 4.71 -5.46
C PHE A 107 1.31 5.91 -5.50
N PRO A 108 1.07 6.96 -4.69
CA PRO A 108 2.00 8.08 -4.56
C PRO A 108 3.42 7.67 -4.11
N GLN A 109 3.55 6.55 -3.39
CA GLN A 109 4.84 5.98 -2.99
C GLN A 109 5.59 5.28 -4.12
N GLY A 110 4.89 4.88 -5.18
CA GLY A 110 5.41 4.07 -6.27
C GLY A 110 4.42 2.97 -6.69
N THR A 111 4.91 2.00 -7.43
CA THR A 111 4.09 0.89 -7.92
C THR A 111 4.05 -0.23 -6.90
N LEU A 112 2.85 -0.61 -6.48
CA LEU A 112 2.65 -1.82 -5.69
C LEU A 112 2.58 -3.03 -6.63
N ILE A 113 3.37 -4.05 -6.29
CA ILE A 113 3.52 -5.29 -7.03
C ILE A 113 3.05 -6.43 -6.14
N HIS A 114 2.12 -7.25 -6.62
CA HIS A 114 1.81 -8.51 -5.96
C HIS A 114 2.89 -9.52 -6.27
N ILE A 115 3.68 -9.90 -5.27
CA ILE A 115 4.69 -10.95 -5.38
C ILE A 115 4.00 -12.30 -5.21
N PHE A 116 4.17 -13.20 -6.18
CA PHE A 116 3.49 -14.51 -6.16
C PHE A 116 3.90 -15.35 -4.94
N GLN A 117 5.17 -15.25 -4.53
CA GLN A 117 5.65 -15.92 -3.33
C GLN A 117 5.02 -15.27 -2.08
N HIS A 118 4.30 -16.07 -1.29
CA HIS A 118 3.65 -15.66 -0.05
C HIS A 118 2.65 -14.51 -0.18
N HIS A 119 2.16 -14.22 -1.40
CA HIS A 119 1.23 -13.11 -1.67
C HIS A 119 1.70 -11.77 -1.07
N ALA A 120 3.02 -11.57 -1.02
CA ALA A 120 3.62 -10.38 -0.43
C ALA A 120 3.38 -9.15 -1.32
N VAL A 121 3.36 -7.97 -0.69
CA VAL A 121 3.25 -6.70 -1.41
C VAL A 121 4.65 -6.10 -1.55
N GLY A 122 5.08 -5.93 -2.80
CA GLY A 122 6.31 -5.24 -3.15
C GLY A 122 6.06 -3.78 -3.49
N LEU A 123 7.01 -2.90 -3.15
CA LEU A 123 7.03 -1.51 -3.58
C LEU A 123 8.23 -1.28 -4.50
N SER A 124 7.97 -0.70 -5.67
CA SER A 124 9.03 -0.26 -6.58
C SER A 124 8.87 1.23 -6.93
N ASP A 125 9.97 1.95 -7.01
CA ASP A 125 9.97 3.34 -7.49
C ASP A 125 9.71 3.36 -9.00
N THR A 126 8.48 3.73 -9.37
CA THR A 126 7.97 3.75 -10.76
C THR A 126 8.91 4.50 -11.71
N ARG A 127 9.50 5.61 -11.23
CA ARG A 127 10.40 6.49 -12.00
C ARG A 127 11.65 5.78 -12.52
N THR A 128 12.06 4.69 -11.88
CA THR A 128 13.30 3.97 -12.25
C THR A 128 13.16 3.13 -13.51
N TYR A 129 11.93 2.78 -13.89
CA TYR A 129 11.66 1.86 -14.99
C TYR A 129 10.55 2.34 -15.96
N GLU A 130 9.75 3.35 -15.60
CA GLU A 130 8.65 3.83 -16.45
C GLU A 130 9.12 4.30 -17.83
N GLU A 131 10.22 5.05 -17.92
CA GLU A 131 10.74 5.57 -19.20
C GLU A 131 11.26 4.45 -20.11
N LYS A 132 11.63 3.31 -19.52
CA LYS A 132 12.18 2.14 -20.22
C LYS A 132 11.09 1.11 -20.54
N THR A 133 9.89 1.31 -20.01
CA THR A 133 8.76 0.39 -20.16
C THR A 133 7.77 0.98 -21.15
N PRO A 134 7.34 0.22 -22.18
CA PRO A 134 6.25 0.65 -23.04
C PRO A 134 5.02 1.04 -22.22
N SER A 135 4.42 2.20 -22.52
CA SER A 135 3.27 2.73 -21.76
C SER A 135 2.08 1.75 -21.76
N GLU A 136 1.91 0.98 -22.83
CA GLU A 136 0.93 -0.11 -22.94
C GLU A 136 1.09 -1.22 -21.88
N TRP A 137 2.27 -1.35 -21.25
CA TRP A 137 2.53 -2.34 -20.20
C TRP A 137 2.42 -1.73 -18.79
N MET A 138 2.29 -0.41 -18.68
CA MET A 138 2.19 0.32 -17.40
C MET A 138 0.75 0.32 -16.86
N TYR A 139 0.14 -0.86 -16.79
CA TYR A 139 -1.22 -1.07 -16.28
C TYR A 139 -1.27 -2.27 -15.34
N PRO A 140 -2.23 -2.30 -14.40
CA PRO A 140 -2.44 -3.45 -13.53
C PRO A 140 -2.49 -4.78 -14.29
N LYS A 141 -2.12 -5.86 -13.62
CA LYS A 141 -2.00 -7.24 -14.14
C LYS A 141 -0.81 -7.52 -15.06
N HIS A 142 -0.04 -6.54 -15.52
CA HIS A 142 1.21 -6.86 -16.24
C HIS A 142 2.22 -7.54 -15.32
N GLU A 143 2.85 -8.60 -15.80
CA GLU A 143 3.85 -9.36 -15.06
C GLU A 143 5.10 -8.51 -14.81
N VAL A 144 5.73 -8.74 -13.66
CA VAL A 144 6.91 -8.02 -13.21
C VAL A 144 7.95 -8.99 -12.68
N THR A 145 9.21 -8.74 -13.00
CA THR A 145 10.37 -9.32 -12.32
C THR A 145 11.13 -8.23 -11.58
N ALA A 146 11.63 -8.53 -10.38
CA ALA A 146 12.45 -7.60 -9.61
C ALA A 146 13.38 -8.35 -8.65
N ILE A 147 14.22 -7.59 -7.93
CA ILE A 147 15.10 -8.08 -6.87
C ILE A 147 14.73 -7.42 -5.55
N VAL A 148 14.63 -8.20 -4.48
CA VAL A 148 14.44 -7.67 -3.13
C VAL A 148 15.67 -6.85 -2.71
N LYS A 149 15.47 -5.56 -2.41
CA LYS A 149 16.50 -4.64 -1.95
C LYS A 149 16.46 -4.43 -0.43
N GLY A 150 15.28 -4.53 0.16
CA GLY A 150 15.07 -4.29 1.58
C GLY A 150 13.60 -4.35 1.94
N TYR A 151 13.25 -3.72 3.06
CA TYR A 151 11.90 -3.77 3.60
C TYR A 151 11.49 -2.40 4.13
N ASP A 152 10.25 -2.03 3.85
CA ASP A 152 9.57 -0.92 4.49
C ASP A 152 8.86 -1.45 5.73
N GLU A 153 9.48 -1.27 6.89
CA GLU A 153 8.88 -1.69 8.17
C GLU A 153 7.69 -0.81 8.57
N VAL A 154 7.54 0.38 7.98
CA VAL A 154 6.41 1.29 8.26
C VAL A 154 5.14 0.81 7.57
N ASN A 155 5.24 0.21 6.37
CA ASN A 155 4.07 -0.30 5.65
C ASN A 155 4.04 -1.83 5.52
N GLN A 156 5.08 -2.54 5.98
CA GLN A 156 5.30 -3.96 5.75
C GLN A 156 5.32 -4.31 4.26
N TRP A 157 6.01 -3.49 3.46
CA TRP A 157 6.24 -3.73 2.03
C TRP A 157 7.66 -4.23 1.75
N VAL A 158 7.80 -5.12 0.78
CA VAL A 158 9.11 -5.56 0.29
C VAL A 158 9.62 -4.51 -0.70
N ILE A 159 10.75 -3.86 -0.40
CA ILE A 159 11.34 -2.88 -1.33
C ILE A 159 12.03 -3.61 -2.47
N LEU A 160 11.64 -3.26 -3.70
CA LEU A 160 12.11 -3.88 -4.92
C LEU A 160 13.02 -2.94 -5.73
N ASP A 161 14.00 -3.53 -6.40
CA ASP A 161 14.93 -2.87 -7.32
C ASP A 161 15.09 -3.71 -8.59
N GLN A 162 15.71 -3.13 -9.62
CA GLN A 162 15.87 -3.76 -10.94
C GLN A 162 14.54 -4.28 -11.50
N THR A 163 13.48 -3.51 -11.27
CA THR A 163 12.13 -3.83 -11.72
C THR A 163 12.04 -3.79 -13.24
N GLN A 164 11.47 -4.84 -13.81
CA GLN A 164 11.17 -4.94 -15.23
C GLN A 164 9.74 -5.42 -15.40
N VAL A 165 8.94 -4.63 -16.11
CA VAL A 165 7.59 -5.00 -16.53
C VAL A 165 7.68 -5.79 -17.83
N LEU A 166 6.90 -6.86 -17.92
CA LEU A 166 6.86 -7.76 -19.04
C LEU A 166 5.57 -7.54 -19.83
N LYS A 167 5.62 -7.86 -21.13
CA LYS A 167 4.45 -7.79 -22.02
C LYS A 167 3.29 -8.70 -21.57
N ASN A 168 3.61 -9.78 -20.88
CA ASN A 168 2.61 -10.74 -20.45
C ASN A 168 1.73 -10.14 -19.35
N GLN A 169 0.44 -10.45 -19.40
CA GLN A 169 -0.48 -10.17 -18.31
C GLN A 169 -0.78 -11.44 -17.54
N PHE A 170 -0.86 -11.31 -16.22
CA PHE A 170 -1.27 -12.38 -15.34
C PHE A 170 -2.77 -12.67 -15.55
N ALA A 171 -3.06 -13.85 -16.09
CA ALA A 171 -4.42 -14.34 -16.37
C ALA A 171 -4.96 -15.17 -15.19
N GLY A 172 -4.91 -14.61 -13.99
CA GLY A 172 -5.47 -15.23 -12.77
C GLY A 172 -6.74 -14.58 -12.30
#